data_AF-A0A960QCI4-F1
#
_entry.id   AF-A0A960QCI4-F1
#
_cell.length_a   1.000
_cell.length_b   1.000
_cell.length_c   1.000
_cell.angle_alpha   90.00
_cell.angle_beta   90.00
_cell.angle_gamma   90.00
#
_symmetry.space_group_name_H-M   'P 1'
#
loop_
_entity.id
_entity.type
_entity.pdbx_description
1 polymer ?
#
loop_
_entity_poly.entity_id
_entity_poly.type
_entity_poly.pdbx_seq_one_letter_code
_entity_poly.pdbx_strand_id
1 'polypeptide(L)'
;MRSKNTLRTSLRAAVVALVGFALAWSAAADDRNLLRDDAADPYVFIVLDTSGSMNWKVGDFLPTMRVDDPDSKMYQAREALYEVVDSLEDVHFGFSTFNNDNMRIRRKHWAYVAETDGVTIFNDSDGNPLWVYPRAGDVHVFGRTQNCYDNNSSAGCDSNNPARLYDYWEKRRVELYSKFGDNPSVGTTTTFYIRVDNGQGNNNYRFQVTFQLLSGSYGDDEISVRVFVRNTNRSSFFSFADVTFRIQEGSEYGFVTWDLGAARHEFANSEGFFDRNATESFSDRTCDGWEANDDSS
;
A
#
# COMPACT_ATOMS: atom_id res chain seq x y z
N MET A 1 9.35 -61.63 93.82
CA MET A 1 8.20 -60.82 93.34
C MET A 1 8.74 -59.72 92.43
N ARG A 2 8.43 -59.80 91.13
CA ARG A 2 9.08 -59.07 90.02
C ARG A 2 8.08 -58.04 89.47
N SER A 3 8.43 -56.75 89.53
CA SER A 3 7.58 -55.61 89.13
C SER A 3 7.47 -55.50 87.61
N LYS A 4 6.23 -55.50 87.08
CA LYS A 4 5.86 -55.50 85.65
C LYS A 4 5.32 -54.14 85.14
N ASN A 5 5.72 -53.01 85.73
CA ASN A 5 5.04 -51.72 85.48
C ASN A 5 5.80 -50.68 84.62
N THR A 6 7.02 -50.95 84.15
CA THR A 6 7.82 -49.96 83.41
C THR A 6 7.75 -50.06 81.88
N LEU A 7 7.01 -51.01 81.31
CA LEU A 7 6.94 -51.22 79.86
C LEU A 7 5.77 -50.53 79.13
N ARG A 8 4.80 -49.95 79.87
CA ARG A 8 3.56 -49.41 79.26
C ARG A 8 3.59 -47.88 79.02
N THR A 9 4.51 -47.16 79.64
CA THR A 9 4.61 -45.70 79.54
C THR A 9 5.53 -45.23 78.41
N SER A 10 6.52 -46.02 78.02
CA SER A 10 7.44 -45.72 76.91
C SER A 10 6.84 -45.96 75.52
N LEU A 11 5.81 -46.80 75.41
CA LEU A 11 5.14 -47.07 74.12
C LEU A 11 4.19 -45.94 73.68
N ARG A 12 3.63 -45.16 74.63
CA ARG A 12 2.68 -44.08 74.33
C ARG A 12 3.37 -42.79 73.86
N ALA A 13 4.58 -42.52 74.33
CA ALA A 13 5.38 -41.37 73.89
C ALA A 13 5.89 -41.54 72.45
N ALA A 14 6.22 -42.77 72.03
CA ALA A 14 6.68 -43.07 70.68
C ALA A 14 5.58 -42.92 69.61
N VAL A 15 4.32 -43.24 69.95
CA VAL A 15 3.20 -43.15 69.00
C VAL A 15 2.77 -41.70 68.75
N VAL A 16 2.86 -40.80 69.75
CA VAL A 16 2.55 -39.37 69.55
C VAL A 16 3.63 -38.66 68.73
N ALA A 17 4.90 -39.04 68.89
CA ALA A 17 5.99 -38.50 68.08
C ALA A 17 5.92 -38.94 66.60
N LEU A 18 5.44 -40.15 66.33
CA LEU A 18 5.33 -40.68 64.96
C LEU A 18 4.11 -40.13 64.20
N VAL A 19 3.01 -39.79 64.90
CA VAL A 19 1.86 -39.11 64.29
C VAL A 19 2.15 -37.62 64.01
N GLY A 20 3.02 -36.98 64.80
CA GLY A 20 3.51 -35.62 64.52
C GLY A 20 4.35 -35.53 63.24
N PHE A 21 5.16 -36.55 62.93
CA PHE A 21 5.95 -36.61 61.69
C PHE A 21 5.11 -37.02 60.46
N ALA A 22 4.03 -37.78 60.64
CA ALA A 22 3.14 -38.16 59.54
C ALA A 22 2.20 -37.02 59.09
N LEU A 23 1.95 -36.02 59.95
CA LEU A 23 1.17 -34.81 59.59
C LEU A 23 2.03 -33.69 58.98
N ALA A 24 3.37 -33.80 59.02
CA ALA A 24 4.27 -32.86 58.34
C ALA A 24 4.48 -33.19 56.84
N TRP A 25 3.89 -34.28 56.35
CA TRP A 25 4.10 -34.80 54.98
C TRP A 25 3.07 -34.33 53.94
N SER A 26 2.58 -33.11 54.09
CA SER A 26 1.96 -32.36 52.98
C SER A 26 2.15 -30.85 53.05
N ALA A 27 3.16 -30.38 53.79
CA ALA A 27 3.85 -29.18 53.35
C ALA A 27 4.78 -29.63 52.22
N ALA A 28 4.20 -29.89 51.04
CA ALA A 28 4.99 -29.77 49.83
C ALA A 28 5.54 -28.35 49.88
N ALA A 29 6.83 -28.22 50.20
CA ALA A 29 7.55 -26.99 49.97
C ALA A 29 7.43 -26.78 48.47
N ASP A 30 6.43 -25.98 48.08
CA ASP A 30 6.24 -25.57 46.71
C ASP A 30 7.31 -24.52 46.43
N ASP A 31 8.56 -24.99 46.35
CA ASP A 31 9.76 -24.21 46.07
C ASP A 31 9.72 -23.60 44.67
N ARG A 32 8.62 -23.80 43.91
CA ARG A 32 8.31 -23.06 42.69
C ARG A 32 8.12 -21.57 42.97
N ASN A 33 7.64 -21.19 44.16
CA ASN A 33 7.61 -19.77 44.54
C ASN A 33 9.00 -19.25 44.89
N LEU A 34 9.83 -20.04 45.58
CA LEU A 34 11.22 -19.65 45.87
C LEU A 34 12.07 -19.52 44.58
N LEU A 35 11.83 -20.38 43.58
CA LEU A 35 12.45 -20.28 42.25
C LEU A 35 11.86 -19.18 41.37
N ARG A 36 10.65 -18.70 41.68
CA ARG A 36 10.05 -17.52 41.02
C ARG A 36 10.54 -16.21 41.62
N ASP A 37 10.74 -16.17 42.94
CA ASP A 37 11.25 -15.00 43.65
C ASP A 37 12.75 -14.76 43.39
N ASP A 38 13.48 -15.80 42.92
CA ASP A 38 14.92 -15.74 42.57
C ASP A 38 15.16 -15.78 41.04
N ALA A 39 14.09 -15.88 40.24
CA ALA A 39 14.17 -15.76 38.79
C ALA A 39 14.15 -14.28 38.42
N ALA A 40 15.28 -13.78 37.91
CA ALA A 40 15.37 -12.43 37.39
C ALA A 40 14.25 -12.11 36.38
N ASP A 41 13.81 -10.85 36.36
CA ASP A 41 12.78 -10.33 35.45
C ASP A 41 13.00 -10.82 34.01
N PRO A 42 11.96 -11.38 33.35
CA PRO A 42 12.10 -11.89 32.00
C PRO A 42 12.52 -10.80 31.03
N TYR A 43 13.39 -11.16 30.08
CA TYR A 43 13.76 -10.30 28.96
C TYR A 43 12.88 -10.61 27.75
N VAL A 44 12.16 -9.60 27.26
CA VAL A 44 11.33 -9.67 26.07
C VAL A 44 11.95 -8.79 24.99
N PHE A 45 12.32 -9.39 23.87
CA PHE A 45 12.85 -8.67 22.71
C PHE A 45 11.80 -8.60 21.60
N ILE A 46 11.43 -7.39 21.20
CA ILE A 46 10.41 -7.13 20.19
C ILE A 46 11.08 -6.61 18.93
N VAL A 47 10.80 -7.27 17.81
CA VAL A 47 11.20 -6.82 16.48
C VAL A 47 9.98 -6.26 15.78
N LEU A 48 10.03 -4.98 15.43
CA LEU A 48 8.94 -4.28 14.76
C LEU A 48 9.23 -4.19 13.25
N ASP A 49 8.30 -4.68 12.43
CA ASP A 49 8.35 -4.46 10.99
C ASP A 49 8.12 -2.97 10.67
N THR A 50 9.01 -2.38 9.89
CA THR A 50 8.89 -0.99 9.38
C THR A 50 8.69 -0.96 7.86
N SER A 51 8.29 -2.08 7.25
CA SER A 51 8.03 -2.19 5.82
C SER A 51 7.04 -1.13 5.34
N GLY A 52 7.10 -0.77 4.05
CA GLY A 52 6.20 0.24 3.48
C GLY A 52 4.71 -0.07 3.65
N SER A 53 4.34 -1.34 3.82
CA SER A 53 2.96 -1.78 4.08
C SER A 53 2.43 -1.35 5.45
N MET A 54 3.32 -1.05 6.40
CA MET A 54 2.98 -0.55 7.74
C MET A 54 2.53 0.91 7.72
N ASN A 55 2.78 1.63 6.63
CA ASN A 55 2.22 2.97 6.40
C ASN A 55 0.74 2.93 5.96
N TRP A 56 0.16 1.76 5.71
CA TRP A 56 -1.21 1.67 5.20
C TRP A 56 -2.22 1.71 6.33
N LYS A 57 -3.45 2.12 6.02
CA LYS A 57 -4.57 1.96 6.96
C LYS A 57 -4.97 0.49 7.08
N VAL A 58 -5.46 0.09 8.25
CA VAL A 58 -5.99 -1.27 8.46
C VAL A 58 -7.19 -1.49 7.53
N GLY A 59 -7.06 -2.45 6.61
CA GLY A 59 -8.10 -2.78 5.63
C GLY A 59 -8.09 -1.93 4.34
N ASP A 60 -7.13 -1.00 4.21
CA ASP A 60 -6.94 -0.20 2.99
C ASP A 60 -5.61 -0.59 2.30
N PHE A 61 -5.54 -0.34 1.00
CA PHE A 61 -4.37 -0.56 0.16
C PHE A 61 -3.63 0.73 -0.17
N LEU A 62 -4.20 1.88 0.21
CA LEU A 62 -3.55 3.16 0.03
C LEU A 62 -2.67 3.50 1.24
N PRO A 63 -1.37 3.81 1.04
CA PRO A 63 -0.52 4.28 2.10
C PRO A 63 -1.02 5.62 2.65
N THR A 64 -1.21 5.66 3.98
CA THR A 64 -1.25 6.91 4.73
C THR A 64 0.15 7.52 4.74
N MET A 65 0.23 8.85 4.81
CA MET A 65 1.44 9.57 4.38
C MET A 65 2.54 9.59 5.43
N ARG A 66 2.26 9.13 6.65
CA ARG A 66 3.20 9.16 7.77
C ARG A 66 3.02 7.91 8.64
N VAL A 67 4.14 7.38 9.10
CA VAL A 67 4.20 6.34 10.16
C VAL A 67 3.46 6.78 11.43
N ASP A 68 3.38 8.08 11.67
CA ASP A 68 2.72 8.67 12.84
C ASP A 68 1.25 9.06 12.57
N ASP A 69 0.69 8.73 11.40
CA ASP A 69 -0.74 8.92 11.15
C ASP A 69 -1.55 7.93 12.03
N PRO A 70 -2.52 8.40 12.84
CA PRO A 70 -3.33 7.55 13.70
C PRO A 70 -4.02 6.39 12.97
N ASP A 71 -4.32 6.57 11.69
CA ASP A 71 -4.95 5.54 10.88
C ASP A 71 -3.96 4.47 10.36
N SER A 72 -2.64 4.71 10.46
CA SER A 72 -1.62 3.79 9.96
C SER A 72 -1.49 2.54 10.84
N LYS A 73 -1.19 1.38 10.22
CA LYS A 73 -0.86 0.14 10.92
C LYS A 73 0.32 0.33 11.88
N MET A 74 1.30 1.14 11.49
CA MET A 74 2.47 1.41 12.32
C MET A 74 2.13 2.18 13.59
N TYR A 75 1.28 3.20 13.48
CA TYR A 75 0.78 3.92 14.64
C TYR A 75 0.02 2.98 15.56
N GLN A 76 -0.94 2.20 15.02
CA GLN A 76 -1.74 1.27 15.81
C GLN A 76 -0.86 0.19 16.48
N ALA A 77 0.15 -0.32 15.78
CA ALA A 77 1.09 -1.29 16.35
C ALA A 77 1.92 -0.68 17.48
N ARG A 78 2.37 0.58 17.33
CA ARG A 78 3.10 1.30 18.38
C ARG A 78 2.23 1.63 19.59
N GLU A 79 0.99 2.03 19.36
CA GLU A 79 0.02 2.33 20.43
C GLU A 79 -0.32 1.06 21.21
N ALA A 80 -0.68 -0.03 20.54
CA ALA A 80 -0.92 -1.31 21.18
C ALA A 80 0.31 -1.83 21.95
N LEU A 81 1.50 -1.63 21.40
CA LEU A 81 2.74 -2.02 22.07
C LEU A 81 3.01 -1.17 23.30
N TYR A 82 2.76 0.14 23.22
CA TYR A 82 2.88 1.05 24.35
C TYR A 82 1.95 0.64 25.50
N GLU A 83 0.69 0.31 25.22
CA GLU A 83 -0.27 -0.15 26.23
C GLU A 83 0.22 -1.42 26.94
N VAL A 84 0.78 -2.39 26.21
CA VAL A 84 1.30 -3.64 26.81
C VAL A 84 2.52 -3.36 27.68
N VAL A 85 3.48 -2.58 27.16
CA VAL A 85 4.73 -2.27 27.87
C VAL A 85 4.46 -1.46 29.14
N ASP A 86 3.54 -0.49 29.09
CA ASP A 86 3.17 0.34 30.25
C ASP A 86 2.43 -0.47 31.33
N SER A 87 1.72 -1.55 30.94
CA SER A 87 0.94 -2.39 31.86
C SER A 87 1.76 -3.45 32.62
N LEU A 88 2.99 -3.72 32.20
CA LEU A 88 3.81 -4.79 32.75
C LEU A 88 4.93 -4.23 33.62
N GLU A 89 4.84 -4.52 34.91
CA GLU A 89 5.95 -4.34 35.86
C GLU A 89 6.86 -5.58 35.83
N ASP A 90 8.13 -5.42 36.18
CA ASP A 90 9.10 -6.52 36.31
C ASP A 90 9.39 -7.30 35.00
N VAL A 91 9.46 -6.59 33.87
CA VAL A 91 9.91 -7.13 32.57
C VAL A 91 10.95 -6.20 31.96
N HIS A 92 12.04 -6.77 31.44
CA HIS A 92 13.02 -6.02 30.69
C HIS A 92 12.71 -6.07 29.19
N PHE A 93 12.42 -4.93 28.58
CA PHE A 93 12.13 -4.84 27.15
C PHE A 93 13.34 -4.41 26.32
N GLY A 94 13.57 -5.11 25.22
CA GLY A 94 14.46 -4.68 24.14
C GLY A 94 13.67 -4.49 22.85
N PHE A 95 14.01 -3.47 22.08
CA PHE A 95 13.35 -3.15 20.81
C PHE A 95 14.35 -3.11 19.67
N SER A 96 13.94 -3.64 18.53
CA SER A 96 14.62 -3.44 17.25
C SER A 96 13.58 -3.22 16.16
N THR A 97 13.99 -2.50 15.11
CA THR A 97 13.19 -2.35 13.90
C THR A 97 13.81 -3.19 12.80
N PHE A 98 12.99 -3.93 12.08
CA PHE A 98 13.39 -4.55 10.83
C PHE A 98 12.94 -3.63 9.69
N ASN A 99 13.92 -3.02 9.03
CA ASN A 99 13.73 -2.31 7.77
C ASN A 99 14.62 -2.93 6.71
N ASN A 100 14.12 -3.00 5.49
CA ASN A 100 14.98 -3.32 4.35
C ASN A 100 15.74 -2.05 3.97
N ASP A 101 16.97 -1.90 4.49
CA ASP A 101 17.82 -0.69 4.41
C ASP A 101 18.17 -0.22 2.97
N ASN A 102 17.77 -0.97 1.95
CA ASN A 102 17.94 -0.58 0.55
C ASN A 102 16.65 -0.13 -0.13
N MET A 103 15.62 0.25 0.63
CA MET A 103 14.41 0.86 0.07
C MET A 103 14.72 2.27 -0.47
N ARG A 104 15.13 2.32 -1.74
CA ARG A 104 15.30 3.57 -2.48
C ARG A 104 14.04 3.84 -3.27
N ILE A 105 13.40 4.99 -3.03
CA ILE A 105 12.38 5.53 -3.93
C ILE A 105 13.08 5.92 -5.23
N ARG A 106 13.10 5.01 -6.21
CA ARG A 106 13.73 5.29 -7.51
C ARG A 106 12.92 6.30 -8.33
N ARG A 107 11.61 6.39 -8.08
CA ARG A 107 10.64 7.08 -8.92
C ARG A 107 9.53 7.65 -8.05
N LYS A 108 9.20 8.92 -8.28
CA LYS A 108 8.07 9.61 -7.66
C LYS A 108 7.13 10.05 -8.78
N HIS A 109 5.86 9.76 -8.61
CA HIS A 109 4.77 10.20 -9.48
C HIS A 109 3.89 11.18 -8.71
N TRP A 110 3.17 12.04 -9.43
CA TRP A 110 2.34 13.09 -8.86
C TRP A 110 0.94 12.98 -9.42
N ALA A 111 -0.06 13.03 -8.55
CA ALA A 111 -1.46 13.01 -8.95
C ALA A 111 -2.02 14.43 -8.88
N TYR A 112 -2.66 14.87 -9.97
CA TYR A 112 -3.36 16.16 -10.02
C TYR A 112 -4.79 15.95 -10.47
N VAL A 113 -5.69 16.78 -9.97
CA VAL A 113 -7.11 16.81 -10.35
C VAL A 113 -7.32 17.92 -11.36
N ALA A 114 -8.02 17.62 -12.46
CA ALA A 114 -8.45 18.65 -13.40
C ALA A 114 -9.45 19.60 -12.73
N GLU A 115 -9.15 20.91 -12.70
CA GLU A 115 -10.05 21.91 -12.11
C GLU A 115 -11.29 22.17 -12.96
N THR A 116 -11.11 22.13 -14.28
CA THR A 116 -12.14 22.45 -15.26
C THR A 116 -12.26 21.34 -16.28
N ASP A 117 -13.44 21.29 -16.91
CA ASP A 117 -13.65 20.47 -18.08
C ASP A 117 -12.67 20.86 -19.20
N GLY A 118 -12.12 19.83 -19.86
CA GLY A 118 -11.24 19.98 -21.00
C GLY A 118 -11.99 20.03 -22.32
N VAL A 119 -11.62 19.17 -23.25
CA VAL A 119 -12.15 19.20 -24.61
C VAL A 119 -13.48 18.47 -24.68
N THR A 120 -14.51 19.16 -25.20
CA THR A 120 -15.76 18.48 -25.59
C THR A 120 -15.54 17.71 -26.90
N ILE A 121 -15.82 16.41 -26.84
CA ILE A 121 -15.78 15.46 -27.95
C ILE A 121 -17.17 15.40 -28.55
N PHE A 122 -17.29 15.61 -29.86
CA PHE A 122 -18.58 15.66 -30.56
C PHE A 122 -18.82 14.43 -31.43
N ASN A 123 -20.09 14.13 -31.67
CA ASN A 123 -20.50 13.21 -32.71
C ASN A 123 -20.40 13.92 -34.06
N ASP A 124 -19.57 13.37 -34.94
CA ASP A 124 -19.28 13.90 -36.27
C ASP A 124 -20.52 14.12 -37.16
N SER A 125 -21.63 13.41 -36.94
CA SER A 125 -22.83 13.50 -37.79
C SER A 125 -23.74 14.66 -37.43
N ASP A 126 -23.86 14.97 -36.14
CA ASP A 126 -24.97 15.80 -35.64
C ASP A 126 -24.50 16.97 -34.76
N GLY A 127 -23.18 17.09 -34.52
CA GLY A 127 -22.63 18.13 -33.64
C GLY A 127 -23.03 17.98 -32.17
N ASN A 128 -23.65 16.86 -31.80
CA ASN A 128 -24.04 16.56 -30.43
C ASN A 128 -22.81 16.17 -29.60
N PRO A 129 -22.64 16.71 -28.38
CA PRO A 129 -21.53 16.33 -27.51
C PRO A 129 -21.67 14.86 -27.09
N LEU A 130 -20.61 14.08 -27.28
CA LEU A 130 -20.50 12.69 -26.86
C LEU A 130 -19.86 12.57 -25.47
N TRP A 131 -18.82 13.35 -25.22
CA TRP A 131 -18.03 13.27 -23.99
C TRP A 131 -17.24 14.56 -23.76
N VAL A 132 -16.67 14.71 -22.57
CA VAL A 132 -15.72 15.77 -22.22
C VAL A 132 -14.49 15.12 -21.60
N TYR A 133 -13.30 15.45 -22.09
CA TYR A 133 -12.06 14.84 -21.61
C TYR A 133 -10.89 15.83 -21.53
N PRO A 134 -10.16 15.87 -20.39
CA PRO A 134 -10.57 15.34 -19.08
C PRO A 134 -11.84 16.06 -18.58
N ARG A 135 -12.55 15.48 -17.60
CA ARG A 135 -13.61 16.19 -16.88
C ARG A 135 -13.05 16.88 -15.65
N ALA A 136 -13.70 17.94 -15.20
CA ALA A 136 -13.43 18.49 -13.87
C ALA A 136 -13.57 17.38 -12.81
N GLY A 137 -12.56 17.24 -11.95
CA GLY A 137 -12.50 16.19 -10.93
C GLY A 137 -11.76 14.90 -11.36
N ASP A 138 -11.49 14.68 -12.66
CA ASP A 138 -10.70 13.53 -13.08
C ASP A 138 -9.25 13.66 -12.57
N VAL A 139 -8.71 12.58 -12.00
CA VAL A 139 -7.34 12.52 -11.45
C VAL A 139 -6.38 12.00 -12.49
N HIS A 140 -5.32 12.74 -12.78
CA HIS A 140 -4.28 12.38 -13.73
C HIS A 140 -2.91 12.27 -13.08
N VAL A 141 -2.12 11.30 -13.53
CA VAL A 141 -0.77 11.05 -13.00
C VAL A 141 0.33 11.55 -13.91
N PHE A 142 1.34 12.17 -13.31
CA PHE A 142 2.48 12.76 -13.98
C PHE A 142 3.78 12.24 -13.35
N GLY A 143 4.85 12.16 -14.14
CA GLY A 143 6.12 11.57 -13.72
C GLY A 143 6.65 10.58 -14.74
N ARG A 144 7.53 9.66 -14.28
CA ARG A 144 8.20 8.72 -15.17
C ARG A 144 7.23 7.98 -16.08
N THR A 145 7.46 8.08 -17.39
CA THR A 145 6.65 7.38 -18.38
C THR A 145 6.74 5.88 -18.13
N GLN A 146 5.59 5.25 -17.97
CA GLN A 146 5.47 3.81 -17.95
C GLN A 146 5.33 3.30 -19.38
N ASN A 147 5.76 2.07 -19.63
CA ASN A 147 5.46 1.43 -20.90
C ASN A 147 3.94 1.27 -20.99
N CYS A 148 3.34 1.82 -22.05
CA CYS A 148 1.91 1.66 -22.23
C CYS A 148 1.56 0.20 -22.55
N TYR A 149 2.41 -0.49 -23.31
CA TYR A 149 2.27 -1.91 -23.58
C TYR A 149 2.82 -2.71 -22.42
N ASP A 150 1.94 -3.18 -21.55
CA ASP A 150 2.27 -4.17 -20.54
C ASP A 150 1.66 -5.52 -20.88
N ASN A 151 2.17 -6.58 -20.25
CA ASN A 151 1.87 -7.97 -20.63
C ASN A 151 0.37 -8.34 -20.51
N ASN A 152 -0.44 -7.49 -19.89
CA ASN A 152 -1.83 -7.76 -19.56
C ASN A 152 -2.84 -6.80 -20.21
N SER A 153 -2.43 -5.70 -20.86
CA SER A 153 -3.35 -4.87 -21.67
C SER A 153 -2.61 -3.87 -22.58
N SER A 154 -3.26 -3.49 -23.67
CA SER A 154 -2.82 -2.42 -24.58
C SER A 154 -3.83 -1.28 -24.67
N ALA A 155 -4.84 -1.27 -23.77
CA ALA A 155 -5.88 -0.26 -23.77
C ALA A 155 -5.29 1.14 -23.56
N GLY A 156 -5.53 2.02 -24.53
CA GLY A 156 -5.04 3.39 -24.53
C GLY A 156 -3.77 3.63 -25.34
N CYS A 157 -3.06 2.57 -25.76
CA CYS A 157 -1.68 2.71 -26.23
C CYS A 157 -1.53 3.03 -27.70
N ASP A 158 -2.48 2.59 -28.52
CA ASP A 158 -2.49 2.85 -29.95
C ASP A 158 -3.92 3.03 -30.49
N SER A 159 -3.98 3.46 -31.76
CA SER A 159 -5.25 3.68 -32.46
C SER A 159 -6.06 2.41 -32.71
N ASN A 160 -5.47 1.22 -32.59
CA ASN A 160 -6.15 -0.06 -32.74
C ASN A 160 -6.78 -0.53 -31.43
N ASN A 161 -6.18 -0.16 -30.29
CA ASN A 161 -6.62 -0.49 -28.93
C ASN A 161 -6.90 0.77 -28.10
N PRO A 162 -7.78 1.69 -28.54
CA PRO A 162 -8.14 2.86 -27.75
C PRO A 162 -8.92 2.46 -26.49
N ALA A 163 -8.63 3.14 -25.38
CA ALA A 163 -9.31 2.92 -24.10
C ALA A 163 -10.77 3.35 -24.17
N ARG A 164 -11.68 2.49 -23.72
CA ARG A 164 -13.12 2.76 -23.62
C ARG A 164 -13.40 3.66 -22.43
N LEU A 165 -13.93 4.86 -22.67
CA LEU A 165 -14.25 5.78 -21.57
C LEU A 165 -15.48 5.35 -20.74
N TYR A 166 -16.32 4.45 -21.27
CA TYR A 166 -17.43 3.85 -20.54
C TYR A 166 -17.03 2.61 -19.72
N ASP A 167 -15.88 2.00 -20.02
CA ASP A 167 -15.31 0.94 -19.19
C ASP A 167 -14.47 1.62 -18.10
N TYR A 168 -14.93 1.51 -16.85
CA TYR A 168 -14.26 2.15 -15.70
C TYR A 168 -12.77 1.81 -15.64
N TRP A 169 -12.41 0.55 -15.90
CA TRP A 169 -11.04 0.08 -15.82
C TRP A 169 -10.18 0.68 -16.95
N GLU A 170 -10.67 0.68 -18.20
CA GLU A 170 -9.93 1.28 -19.32
C GLU A 170 -9.83 2.81 -19.19
N LYS A 171 -10.88 3.49 -18.71
CA LYS A 171 -10.87 4.92 -18.39
C LYS A 171 -9.80 5.23 -17.34
N ARG A 172 -9.85 4.54 -16.19
CA ARG A 172 -8.93 4.77 -15.06
C ARG A 172 -7.48 4.50 -15.45
N ARG A 173 -7.23 3.49 -16.28
CA ARG A 173 -5.90 3.20 -16.83
C ARG A 173 -5.30 4.40 -17.56
N VAL A 174 -6.03 5.04 -18.48
CA VAL A 174 -5.47 6.18 -19.23
C VAL A 174 -5.35 7.46 -18.39
N GLU A 175 -6.19 7.62 -17.37
CA GLU A 175 -6.06 8.68 -16.37
C GLU A 175 -4.80 8.52 -15.51
N LEU A 176 -4.50 7.29 -15.11
CA LEU A 176 -3.31 6.97 -14.31
C LEU A 176 -2.06 6.69 -15.15
N TYR A 177 -2.17 6.59 -16.48
CA TYR A 177 -1.01 6.46 -17.36
C TYR A 177 -0.07 7.67 -17.22
N SER A 178 1.15 7.49 -16.73
CA SER A 178 2.01 8.63 -16.39
C SER A 178 2.34 9.55 -17.57
N LYS A 179 2.11 10.86 -17.41
CA LYS A 179 2.40 11.89 -18.41
C LYS A 179 3.77 12.54 -18.19
N PHE A 180 4.36 12.99 -19.30
CA PHE A 180 5.55 13.84 -19.46
C PHE A 180 6.93 13.31 -19.01
N GLY A 181 7.04 12.17 -18.34
CA GLY A 181 8.35 11.57 -18.03
C GLY A 181 9.01 12.16 -16.77
N ASP A 182 10.30 11.88 -16.56
CA ASP A 182 10.98 12.18 -15.28
C ASP A 182 11.22 13.69 -15.06
N ASN A 183 11.62 14.41 -16.10
CA ASN A 183 12.01 15.82 -16.02
C ASN A 183 11.40 16.58 -17.20
N PRO A 184 10.09 16.86 -17.19
CA PRO A 184 9.46 17.50 -18.32
C PRO A 184 9.86 18.98 -18.40
N SER A 185 9.99 19.48 -19.61
CA SER A 185 10.04 20.91 -19.89
C SER A 185 8.75 21.38 -20.56
N VAL A 186 8.49 22.68 -20.54
CA VAL A 186 7.36 23.27 -21.29
C VAL A 186 7.42 22.81 -22.75
N GLY A 187 6.27 22.35 -23.26
CA GLY A 187 6.14 21.77 -24.59
C GLY A 187 6.28 20.25 -24.64
N THR A 188 6.71 19.59 -23.54
CA THR A 188 6.73 18.12 -23.45
C THR A 188 5.33 17.57 -23.65
N THR A 189 5.21 16.51 -24.44
CA THR A 189 3.91 15.91 -24.77
C THR A 189 3.82 14.45 -24.37
N THR A 190 2.58 13.97 -24.18
CA THR A 190 2.27 12.55 -24.02
C THR A 190 1.00 12.26 -24.79
N THR A 191 1.00 11.18 -25.58
CA THR A 191 -0.13 10.81 -26.43
C THR A 191 -0.66 9.45 -26.02
N PHE A 192 -1.98 9.32 -26.00
CA PHE A 192 -2.70 8.06 -25.83
C PHE A 192 -4.01 8.12 -26.64
N TYR A 193 -4.75 7.01 -26.68
CA TYR A 193 -5.91 6.86 -27.54
C TYR A 193 -7.14 6.48 -26.73
N ILE A 194 -8.24 7.18 -26.94
CA ILE A 194 -9.52 6.91 -26.26
C ILE A 194 -10.61 6.62 -27.29
N ARG A 195 -11.65 5.94 -26.87
CA ARG A 195 -12.89 5.82 -27.64
C ARG A 195 -14.10 6.07 -26.77
N VAL A 196 -15.11 6.67 -27.41
CA VAL A 196 -16.40 6.96 -26.79
C VAL A 196 -17.44 6.09 -27.48
N ASP A 197 -17.65 4.88 -26.98
CA ASP A 197 -18.69 3.96 -27.45
C ASP A 197 -19.74 3.69 -26.36
N ASN A 198 -21.03 3.82 -26.68
CA ASN A 198 -22.14 3.51 -25.74
C ASN A 198 -22.32 1.98 -25.56
N GLY A 199 -21.23 1.21 -25.46
CA GLY A 199 -21.26 -0.25 -25.32
C GLY A 199 -21.57 -1.04 -26.61
N GLN A 200 -21.83 -0.37 -27.75
CA GLN A 200 -22.16 -1.03 -29.02
C GLN A 200 -20.93 -1.45 -29.85
N GLY A 201 -19.70 -1.26 -29.35
CA GLY A 201 -18.48 -1.69 -30.06
C GLY A 201 -18.22 -0.96 -31.38
N ASN A 202 -18.87 0.20 -31.61
CA ASN A 202 -18.67 0.97 -32.83
C ASN A 202 -17.29 1.62 -32.83
N ASN A 203 -16.47 1.25 -33.81
CA ASN A 203 -15.09 1.73 -33.99
C ASN A 203 -14.99 3.16 -34.56
N ASN A 204 -16.11 3.85 -34.78
CA ASN A 204 -16.11 5.15 -35.44
C ASN A 204 -15.67 6.31 -34.55
N TYR A 205 -15.72 6.17 -33.22
CA TYR A 205 -15.44 7.25 -32.26
C TYR A 205 -14.10 7.04 -31.55
N ARG A 206 -13.02 7.00 -32.32
CA ARG A 206 -11.65 6.83 -31.82
C ARG A 206 -10.94 8.17 -31.88
N PHE A 207 -10.26 8.52 -30.80
CA PHE A 207 -9.59 9.80 -30.65
C PHE A 207 -8.17 9.62 -30.16
N GLN A 208 -7.25 10.35 -30.76
CA GLN A 208 -5.91 10.57 -30.26
C GLN A 208 -5.98 11.76 -29.30
N VAL A 209 -5.52 11.55 -28.07
CA VAL A 209 -5.42 12.60 -27.05
C VAL A 209 -3.95 12.90 -26.82
N THR A 210 -3.58 14.16 -26.92
CA THR A 210 -2.22 14.62 -26.65
C THR A 210 -2.26 15.64 -25.53
N PHE A 211 -1.57 15.34 -24.43
CA PHE A 211 -1.32 16.28 -23.36
C PHE A 211 -0.02 17.03 -23.70
N GLN A 212 0.03 18.33 -23.46
CA GLN A 212 1.22 19.16 -23.60
C GLN A 212 1.39 20.04 -22.36
N LEU A 213 2.55 19.97 -21.71
CA LEU A 213 2.85 20.83 -20.57
C LEU A 213 3.02 22.29 -21.03
N LEU A 214 2.24 23.22 -20.47
CA LEU A 214 2.35 24.65 -20.75
C LEU A 214 3.18 25.37 -19.69
N SER A 215 2.98 25.04 -18.42
CA SER A 215 3.70 25.63 -17.28
C SER A 215 3.58 24.76 -16.03
N GLY A 216 4.41 25.06 -15.03
CA GLY A 216 4.48 24.33 -13.77
C GLY A 216 5.53 23.22 -13.80
N SER A 217 5.92 22.79 -12.61
CA SER A 217 6.83 21.69 -12.35
C SER A 217 6.13 20.66 -11.47
N TYR A 218 6.67 19.44 -11.44
CA TYR A 218 6.14 18.42 -10.56
C TYR A 218 6.30 18.82 -9.08
N GLY A 219 5.19 18.85 -8.37
CA GLY A 219 5.09 19.20 -6.96
C GLY A 219 4.68 20.65 -6.71
N ASP A 220 4.51 21.44 -7.78
CA ASP A 220 3.83 22.73 -7.67
C ASP A 220 2.34 22.51 -7.35
N ASP A 221 1.69 23.50 -6.72
CA ASP A 221 0.26 23.44 -6.39
C ASP A 221 -0.61 23.24 -7.64
N GLU A 222 -0.12 23.71 -8.78
CA GLU A 222 -0.79 23.66 -10.07
C GLU A 222 0.18 23.40 -11.22
N ILE A 223 -0.29 22.66 -12.21
CA ILE A 223 0.33 22.59 -13.54
C ILE A 223 -0.70 22.95 -14.60
N SER A 224 -0.27 23.62 -15.66
CA SER A 224 -1.13 23.97 -16.79
C SER A 224 -0.82 23.06 -17.96
N VAL A 225 -1.86 22.42 -18.50
CA VAL A 225 -1.73 21.42 -19.57
C VAL A 225 -2.70 21.75 -20.70
N ARG A 226 -2.17 21.81 -21.92
CA ARG A 226 -3.01 21.83 -23.12
C ARG A 226 -3.37 20.40 -23.50
N VAL A 227 -4.66 20.15 -23.64
CA VAL A 227 -5.20 18.86 -24.09
C VAL A 227 -5.68 19.03 -25.53
N PHE A 228 -5.08 18.27 -26.44
CA PHE A 228 -5.52 18.16 -27.82
C PHE A 228 -6.32 16.87 -27.99
N VAL A 229 -7.46 16.95 -28.68
CA VAL A 229 -8.22 15.76 -29.09
C VAL A 229 -8.38 15.80 -30.60
N ARG A 230 -7.98 14.70 -31.24
CA ARG A 230 -8.07 14.51 -32.69
C ARG A 230 -8.81 13.21 -33.00
N ASN A 231 -9.81 13.27 -33.87
CA ASN A 231 -10.47 12.05 -34.34
C ASN A 231 -9.50 11.24 -35.23
N THR A 232 -9.22 9.98 -34.91
CA THR A 232 -8.23 9.19 -35.66
C THR A 232 -8.70 8.79 -37.05
N ASN A 233 -10.03 8.76 -37.25
CA ASN A 233 -10.62 8.41 -38.54
C ASN A 233 -10.67 9.62 -39.51
N ARG A 234 -10.35 10.83 -39.01
CA ARG A 234 -10.38 12.08 -39.80
C ARG A 234 -9.14 12.90 -39.57
N SER A 235 -8.33 13.08 -40.61
CA SER A 235 -7.03 13.76 -40.48
C SER A 235 -7.11 15.25 -40.11
N SER A 236 -8.26 15.91 -40.25
CA SER A 236 -8.42 17.38 -40.19
C SER A 236 -9.15 17.94 -38.97
N PHE A 237 -9.77 17.12 -38.11
CA PHE A 237 -10.50 17.62 -36.94
C PHE A 237 -9.64 17.55 -35.69
N PHE A 238 -9.21 18.70 -35.19
CA PHE A 238 -8.53 18.85 -33.91
C PHE A 238 -9.24 19.91 -33.08
N SER A 239 -9.50 19.60 -31.82
CA SER A 239 -9.94 20.54 -30.81
C SER A 239 -8.92 20.56 -29.68
N PHE A 240 -8.83 21.68 -28.96
CA PHE A 240 -7.95 21.80 -27.81
C PHE A 240 -8.59 22.62 -26.70
N ALA A 241 -8.13 22.39 -25.49
CA ALA A 241 -8.46 23.17 -24.30
C ALA A 241 -7.22 23.26 -23.40
N ASP A 242 -7.06 24.39 -22.73
CA ASP A 242 -6.06 24.57 -21.69
C ASP A 242 -6.74 24.24 -20.35
N VAL A 243 -6.19 23.25 -19.65
CA VAL A 243 -6.74 22.72 -18.40
C VAL A 243 -5.73 22.95 -17.30
N THR A 244 -6.16 23.59 -16.23
CA THR A 244 -5.40 23.66 -14.99
C THR A 244 -5.63 22.39 -14.19
N PHE A 245 -4.53 21.80 -13.74
CA PHE A 245 -4.52 20.64 -12.88
C PHE A 245 -3.97 21.07 -11.52
N ARG A 246 -4.78 20.95 -10.47
CA ARG A 246 -4.36 21.22 -9.09
C ARG A 246 -3.86 19.96 -8.42
N ILE A 247 -2.87 20.10 -7.56
CA ILE A 247 -2.53 19.04 -6.63
C ILE A 247 -3.78 18.76 -5.78
N GLN A 248 -4.11 17.49 -5.59
CA GLN A 248 -5.33 17.12 -4.87
C GLN A 248 -5.18 17.49 -3.37
N GLU A 249 -6.02 18.41 -2.88
CA GLU A 249 -6.01 18.83 -1.47
C GLU A 249 -6.28 17.65 -0.51
N GLY A 250 -5.57 17.61 0.61
CA GLY A 250 -5.61 16.47 1.55
C GLY A 250 -4.78 15.26 1.11
N SER A 251 -4.07 15.40 -0.01
CA SER A 251 -3.25 14.37 -0.62
C SER A 251 -1.83 14.97 -0.76
N GLU A 252 -0.92 14.76 0.19
CA GLU A 252 0.49 15.23 0.09
C GLU A 252 1.29 14.39 -0.94
N TYR A 253 0.71 13.95 -2.07
CA TYR A 253 1.31 12.88 -2.88
C TYR A 253 2.19 13.42 -3.99
N GLY A 254 3.49 13.15 -3.84
CA GLY A 254 3.98 12.19 -4.81
C GLY A 254 4.11 10.81 -4.20
N PHE A 255 3.68 9.81 -4.95
CA PHE A 255 3.65 8.42 -4.54
C PHE A 255 4.69 7.63 -5.32
N VAL A 256 5.11 6.50 -4.77
CA VAL A 256 5.87 5.49 -5.50
C VAL A 256 4.84 4.62 -6.21
N THR A 257 5.03 4.39 -7.50
CA THR A 257 4.02 3.79 -8.40
C THR A 257 3.34 2.56 -7.81
N TRP A 258 2.05 2.43 -8.06
CA TRP A 258 1.24 1.26 -7.72
C TRP A 258 1.80 -0.01 -8.39
N ASP A 259 1.71 -1.12 -7.67
CA ASP A 259 1.93 -2.48 -8.17
C ASP A 259 0.84 -3.35 -7.56
N LEU A 260 -0.14 -3.73 -8.37
CA LEU A 260 -1.00 -4.90 -8.17
C LEU A 260 -1.42 -5.36 -9.57
N GLY A 261 -1.39 -6.67 -9.84
CA GLY A 261 -1.62 -7.22 -11.17
C GLY A 261 -2.88 -6.69 -11.86
N ALA A 262 -2.81 -6.63 -13.18
CA ALA A 262 -3.84 -6.14 -14.09
C ALA A 262 -5.08 -7.06 -14.17
N ALA A 263 -5.70 -7.36 -13.04
CA ALA A 263 -6.95 -8.09 -13.00
C ALA A 263 -8.09 -7.15 -13.42
N ARG A 264 -8.52 -7.25 -14.67
CA ARG A 264 -9.72 -6.55 -15.19
C ARG A 264 -10.99 -6.89 -14.38
N HIS A 265 -11.00 -7.98 -13.60
CA HIS A 265 -12.25 -8.64 -13.23
C HIS A 265 -12.61 -8.93 -11.77
N GLU A 266 -11.75 -8.83 -10.75
CA GLU A 266 -12.18 -9.39 -9.44
C GLU A 266 -12.11 -8.50 -8.20
N PHE A 267 -11.49 -7.33 -8.23
CA PHE A 267 -11.65 -6.38 -7.13
C PHE A 267 -11.71 -4.96 -7.68
N ALA A 268 -12.88 -4.32 -7.60
CA ALA A 268 -13.08 -2.91 -7.96
C ALA A 268 -12.18 -1.92 -7.18
N ASN A 269 -11.35 -2.44 -6.26
CA ASN A 269 -10.51 -1.69 -5.34
C ASN A 269 -9.01 -1.89 -5.59
N SER A 270 -8.60 -2.82 -6.47
CA SER A 270 -7.19 -2.95 -6.87
C SER A 270 -6.97 -2.17 -8.16
N GLU A 271 -6.68 -0.87 -8.03
CA GLU A 271 -6.34 0.06 -9.11
C GLU A 271 -4.94 -0.20 -9.72
N GLY A 272 -4.64 -1.47 -9.99
CA GLY A 272 -3.38 -1.93 -10.54
C GLY A 272 -3.43 -2.01 -12.07
N PHE A 273 -2.66 -1.15 -12.76
CA PHE A 273 -2.79 -0.97 -14.21
C PHE A 273 -1.54 -1.24 -15.04
N PHE A 274 -0.37 -1.24 -14.43
CA PHE A 274 0.91 -1.32 -15.15
C PHE A 274 1.78 -2.39 -14.50
N ASP A 275 2.16 -3.40 -15.28
CA ASP A 275 3.14 -4.42 -14.88
C ASP A 275 4.52 -3.77 -14.60
N ARG A 276 5.25 -4.31 -13.63
CA ARG A 276 6.62 -3.94 -13.26
C ARG A 276 7.63 -4.19 -14.41
N ASN A 277 7.21 -4.89 -15.46
CA ASN A 277 8.05 -5.29 -16.58
C ASN A 277 8.20 -4.22 -17.68
N ALA A 278 9.12 -3.28 -17.46
CA ALA A 278 9.88 -2.69 -18.56
C ALA A 278 11.25 -2.21 -18.05
N THR A 279 12.30 -2.95 -18.45
CA THR A 279 13.70 -2.50 -18.41
C THR A 279 14.31 -2.20 -17.03
N GLU A 280 13.78 -2.78 -15.95
CA GLU A 280 14.57 -2.94 -14.73
C GLU A 280 15.36 -4.23 -14.88
N SER A 281 16.67 -4.11 -15.14
CA SER A 281 17.59 -5.25 -15.20
C SER A 281 17.26 -6.24 -14.08
N PHE A 282 16.84 -7.45 -14.47
CA PHE A 282 16.59 -8.58 -13.57
C PHE A 282 17.84 -9.02 -12.79
N SER A 283 19.00 -8.39 -13.01
CA SER A 283 20.21 -8.69 -12.25
C SER A 283 20.14 -8.32 -10.76
N ASP A 284 19.20 -7.46 -10.35
CA ASP A 284 19.08 -7.01 -8.94
C ASP A 284 17.69 -7.25 -8.32
N ARG A 285 16.79 -7.95 -9.03
CA ARG A 285 15.38 -8.07 -8.60
C ARG A 285 14.81 -9.42 -8.96
N THR A 286 15.26 -10.45 -8.26
CA THR A 286 14.39 -11.58 -8.00
C THR A 286 13.32 -11.12 -7.00
N CYS A 287 12.11 -11.67 -7.13
CA CYS A 287 11.10 -11.57 -6.08
C CYS A 287 11.49 -12.33 -4.80
N ASP A 288 12.75 -12.81 -4.70
CA ASP A 288 13.37 -13.32 -3.47
C ASP A 288 13.45 -12.24 -2.39
N GLY A 289 13.34 -10.95 -2.73
CA GLY A 289 13.48 -9.85 -1.77
C GLY A 289 12.19 -9.33 -1.11
N TRP A 290 11.01 -9.89 -1.41
CA TRP A 290 9.77 -9.49 -0.71
C TRP A 290 9.29 -10.53 0.29
N GLU A 291 9.49 -11.84 0.09
CA GLU A 291 9.04 -12.88 1.04
C GLU A 291 9.88 -14.18 1.08
N ALA A 292 11.07 -14.30 0.48
CA ALA A 292 11.86 -15.53 0.64
C ALA A 292 12.87 -15.37 1.80
N ASN A 293 12.63 -16.08 2.90
CA ASN A 293 13.67 -16.44 3.86
C ASN A 293 14.35 -17.73 3.39
N ASP A 294 15.10 -17.71 2.30
CA ASP A 294 15.92 -18.84 1.88
C ASP A 294 17.27 -18.92 2.63
N ASP A 295 17.24 -18.57 3.92
CA ASP A 295 18.24 -18.95 4.92
C ASP A 295 18.20 -20.49 5.08
N SER A 296 18.79 -21.22 4.13
CA SER A 296 19.10 -22.63 4.34
C SER A 296 20.16 -22.74 5.42
N SER A 297 19.84 -23.41 6.53
CA SER A 297 20.80 -23.94 7.50
C SER A 297 21.87 -24.80 6.83
#